data_AF-A0A822FBY3-F1
#
_entry.id   AF-A0A822FBY3-F1
#
_cell.length_a   1.000
_cell.length_b   1.000
_cell.length_c   1.000
_cell.angle_alpha   90.00
_cell.angle_beta   90.00
_cell.angle_gamma   90.00
#
_symmetry.space_group_name_H-M   'P 1'
#
loop_
_entity.id
_entity.type
_entity.pdbx_description
1 polymer ?
#
loop_
_entity_poly.entity_id
_entity_poly.type
_entity_poly.pdbx_seq_one_letter_code
_entity_poly.pdbx_strand_id
1 'polypeptide(L)'
;LKIKARILPPPEVKYRGQGNSEVTERVNFGKWTIRNRFYTTRDINKWGMIYFGSKPNENIIQALKDFETRLPPLLQRYGITIKSKPITIAKPANKHDIETTLNNASKDKWQLAIIVLNNTLDYVY
;
A
#
# COMPACT_ATOMS: atom_id res chain seq x y z
N LEU A 1 -21.50 15.07 -41.83
CA LEU A 1 -22.40 14.76 -40.69
C LEU A 1 -21.89 15.53 -39.47
N LYS A 2 -22.70 16.40 -38.85
CA LYS A 2 -22.33 17.08 -37.59
C LYS A 2 -23.17 16.49 -36.46
N ILE A 3 -22.53 15.88 -35.46
CA ILE A 3 -23.19 15.28 -34.30
C ILE A 3 -23.18 16.28 -33.16
N LYS A 4 -24.34 16.56 -32.57
CA LYS A 4 -24.43 17.36 -31.35
C LYS A 4 -24.05 16.47 -30.15
N ALA A 5 -22.97 16.82 -29.48
CA ALA A 5 -22.53 16.18 -28.24
C ALA A 5 -22.61 17.16 -27.06
N ARG A 6 -22.58 16.62 -25.84
CA ARG A 6 -22.50 17.41 -24.60
C ARG A 6 -21.28 16.95 -23.81
N ILE A 7 -20.57 17.91 -23.23
CA ILE A 7 -19.51 17.66 -22.25
C ILE A 7 -20.08 18.05 -20.89
N LEU A 8 -20.12 17.10 -19.97
CA LEU A 8 -20.51 17.37 -18.59
C LEU A 8 -19.38 18.10 -17.86
N PRO A 9 -19.69 19.00 -16.92
CA PRO A 9 -18.66 19.63 -16.11
C PRO A 9 -17.91 18.55 -15.29
N PRO A 10 -16.61 18.74 -15.05
CA PRO A 10 -15.83 17.82 -14.23
C PRO A 10 -16.36 17.81 -12.78
N PRO A 11 -16.35 16.65 -12.10
CA PRO A 11 -16.72 16.58 -10.70
C PRO A 11 -15.64 17.19 -9.81
N GLU A 12 -16.04 17.58 -8.60
CA GLU A 12 -15.15 17.98 -7.52
C GLU A 12 -14.74 16.77 -6.68
N VAL A 13 -13.45 16.67 -6.30
CA VAL A 13 -12.96 15.58 -5.46
C VAL A 13 -12.54 16.12 -4.10
N LYS A 14 -13.16 15.64 -3.03
CA LYS A 14 -12.94 16.12 -1.67
C LYS A 14 -11.87 15.33 -0.94
N TYR A 15 -10.96 16.05 -0.29
CA TYR A 15 -9.87 15.54 0.54
C TYR A 15 -9.81 16.30 1.88
N ARG A 16 -8.95 15.85 2.79
CA ARG A 16 -8.65 16.55 4.04
C ARG A 16 -7.38 17.39 3.91
N GLY A 17 -7.47 18.65 4.30
CA GLY A 17 -6.36 19.57 4.48
C GLY A 17 -5.80 19.56 5.90
N GLN A 18 -5.00 20.57 6.19
CA GLN A 18 -4.44 20.80 7.52
C GLN A 18 -5.57 21.07 8.53
N GLY A 19 -5.47 20.48 9.73
CA GLY A 19 -6.48 20.66 10.78
C GLY A 19 -7.83 19.98 10.48
N ASN A 20 -7.87 19.00 9.56
CA ASN A 20 -9.09 18.33 9.09
C ASN A 20 -10.08 19.22 8.34
N SER A 21 -9.62 20.35 7.78
CA SER A 21 -10.42 21.13 6.84
C SER A 21 -10.73 20.33 5.57
N GLU A 22 -11.87 20.60 4.93
CA GLU A 22 -12.17 20.03 3.63
C GLU A 22 -11.44 20.81 2.53
N VAL A 23 -10.82 20.11 1.60
CA VAL A 23 -10.14 20.70 0.43
C VAL A 23 -10.63 20.01 -0.84
N THR A 24 -10.94 20.79 -1.86
CA THR A 24 -11.39 20.30 -3.16
C THR A 24 -10.24 20.28 -4.16
N GLU A 25 -9.98 19.11 -4.75
CA GLU A 25 -9.10 18.93 -5.90
C GLU A 25 -9.91 18.98 -7.20
N ARG A 26 -9.39 19.68 -8.21
CA ARG A 26 -10.04 19.83 -9.52
C ARG A 26 -9.62 18.72 -10.48
N VAL A 27 -10.61 18.10 -11.12
CA VAL A 27 -10.38 17.15 -12.22
C VAL A 27 -10.10 17.91 -13.51
N ASN A 28 -8.96 17.62 -14.15
CA ASN A 28 -8.58 18.16 -15.44
C ASN A 28 -8.46 17.01 -16.45
N PHE A 29 -9.25 17.05 -17.52
CA PHE A 29 -9.32 15.99 -18.55
C PHE A 29 -9.43 14.57 -17.97
N GLY A 30 -10.32 14.38 -16.98
CA GLY A 30 -10.55 13.09 -16.34
C GLY A 30 -9.44 12.64 -15.38
N LYS A 31 -8.47 13.49 -15.06
CA LYS A 31 -7.36 13.20 -14.15
C LYS A 31 -7.27 14.21 -13.02
N TRP A 32 -6.84 13.77 -11.84
CA TRP A 32 -6.44 14.64 -10.74
C TRP A 32 -5.24 14.02 -10.01
N THR A 33 -4.58 14.83 -9.19
CA THR A 33 -3.44 14.38 -8.38
C THR A 33 -3.80 14.51 -6.92
N ILE A 34 -3.37 13.54 -6.11
CA ILE A 34 -3.53 13.58 -4.66
C ILE A 34 -2.43 14.48 -4.09
N ARG A 35 -2.78 15.72 -3.73
CA ARG A 35 -1.88 16.66 -3.05
C ARG A 35 -2.16 16.77 -1.55
N ASN A 36 -3.37 16.40 -1.15
CA ASN A 36 -3.88 16.47 0.22
C ASN A 36 -4.11 15.08 0.82
N ARG A 37 -4.50 15.02 2.10
CA ARG A 37 -4.70 13.76 2.83
C ARG A 37 -6.03 13.13 2.46
N PHE A 38 -6.12 11.80 2.47
CA PHE A 38 -7.38 11.11 2.24
C PHE A 38 -8.49 11.60 3.18
N TYR A 39 -9.73 11.65 2.67
CA TYR A 39 -10.86 12.18 3.43
C TYR A 39 -11.18 11.36 4.68
N THR A 40 -10.97 10.05 4.63
CA THR A 40 -11.08 9.15 5.78
C THR A 40 -9.89 8.20 5.75
N THR A 41 -9.23 8.04 6.90
CA THR A 41 -8.08 7.14 7.04
C THR A 41 -8.28 6.21 8.23
N ARG A 42 -7.56 5.09 8.20
CA ARG A 42 -7.42 4.18 9.33
C ARG A 42 -5.95 4.03 9.63
N ASP A 43 -5.61 4.11 10.91
CA ASP A 43 -4.24 3.86 11.36
C ASP A 43 -3.91 2.37 11.26
N ILE A 44 -2.64 2.08 10.98
CA ILE A 44 -2.07 0.75 10.88
C ILE A 44 -1.24 0.51 12.15
N ASN A 45 -1.79 -0.28 13.07
CA ASN A 45 -1.20 -0.65 14.35
C ASN A 45 -0.36 -1.92 14.26
N LYS A 46 -0.64 -2.81 13.30
CA LYS A 46 0.12 -4.05 13.10
C LYS A 46 0.25 -4.37 11.61
N TRP A 47 1.49 -4.52 11.15
CA TRP A 47 1.81 -4.81 9.76
C TRP A 47 3.15 -5.52 9.63
N GLY A 48 3.45 -5.98 8.41
CA GLY A 48 4.76 -6.52 8.12
C GLY A 48 4.98 -6.86 6.64
N MET A 49 6.18 -7.34 6.36
CA MET A 49 6.64 -7.74 5.04
C MET A 49 6.94 -9.23 5.05
N ILE A 50 6.41 -9.95 4.07
CA ILE A 50 6.54 -11.40 3.95
C ILE A 50 7.22 -11.69 2.63
N TYR A 51 8.38 -12.33 2.70
CA TYR A 51 9.12 -12.79 1.55
C TYR A 51 8.95 -14.31 1.39
N PHE A 52 8.43 -14.74 0.25
CA PHE A 52 8.34 -16.15 -0.11
C PHE A 52 9.32 -16.46 -1.22
N GLY A 53 10.29 -17.33 -0.96
CA GLY A 53 11.27 -17.72 -1.96
C GLY A 53 12.48 -18.44 -1.39
N SER A 54 13.46 -18.67 -2.27
CA SER A 54 14.82 -19.05 -1.88
C SER A 54 15.46 -17.97 -1.01
N LYS A 55 16.46 -18.33 -0.19
CA LYS A 55 17.13 -17.42 0.78
C LYS A 55 17.36 -16.03 0.14
N PRO A 56 16.80 -14.95 0.73
CA PRO A 56 16.89 -13.63 0.12
C PRO A 56 18.36 -13.21 0.01
N ASN A 57 18.73 -12.71 -1.17
CA ASN A 57 20.05 -12.14 -1.39
C ASN A 57 20.17 -10.74 -0.75
N GLU A 58 21.37 -10.19 -0.69
CA GLU A 58 21.64 -8.88 -0.07
C GLU A 58 20.82 -7.74 -0.69
N ASN A 59 20.59 -7.78 -2.01
CA ASN A 59 19.79 -6.78 -2.71
C ASN A 59 18.32 -6.79 -2.23
N ILE A 60 17.73 -7.97 -2.06
CA ILE A 60 16.36 -8.11 -1.54
C ILE A 60 16.31 -7.63 -0.09
N ILE A 61 17.29 -8.00 0.72
CA ILE A 61 17.38 -7.55 2.11
C ILE A 61 17.46 -6.02 2.18
N GLN A 62 18.28 -5.40 1.33
CA GLN A 62 18.41 -3.94 1.30
C GLN A 62 17.12 -3.27 0.82
N ALA A 63 16.48 -3.81 -0.22
CA ALA A 63 15.20 -3.31 -0.71
C ALA A 63 14.09 -3.37 0.36
N LEU A 64 14.03 -4.46 1.14
CA LEU A 64 13.09 -4.59 2.25
C LEU A 64 13.34 -3.54 3.35
N LYS A 65 14.61 -3.30 3.73
CA LYS A 65 14.98 -2.27 4.70
C LYS A 65 14.65 -0.87 4.21
N ASP A 66 14.93 -0.58 2.94
CA ASP A 66 14.60 0.70 2.33
C ASP A 66 13.08 0.92 2.29
N PHE A 67 12.30 -0.14 2.04
CA PHE A 67 10.85 -0.08 2.05
C PHE A 67 10.29 0.17 3.46
N GLU A 68 10.82 -0.55 4.47
CA GLU A 68 10.48 -0.36 5.89
C GLU A 68 10.67 1.08 6.35
N THR A 69 11.76 1.72 5.92
CA THR A 69 12.08 3.10 6.33
C THR A 69 11.26 4.16 5.58
N ARG A 70 10.93 3.91 4.30
CA ARG A 70 10.25 4.90 3.44
C ARG A 70 8.73 4.86 3.53
N LEU A 71 8.13 3.70 3.81
CA LEU A 71 6.67 3.56 3.80
C LEU A 71 5.97 4.41 4.88
N PRO A 72 6.37 4.40 6.17
CA PRO A 72 5.68 5.19 7.19
C PRO A 72 5.61 6.70 6.89
N PRO A 73 6.72 7.40 6.58
CA PRO A 73 6.63 8.84 6.28
C PRO A 73 5.87 9.12 4.98
N LEU A 74 5.89 8.21 4.00
CA LEU A 74 5.10 8.34 2.78
C LEU A 74 3.60 8.31 3.08
N LEU A 75 3.14 7.31 3.84
CA LEU A 75 1.73 7.16 4.18
C LEU A 75 1.23 8.28 5.10
N GLN A 76 2.08 8.77 5.99
CA GLN A 76 1.76 9.89 6.88
C GLN A 76 1.42 11.17 6.10
N ARG A 77 2.09 11.43 4.97
CA ARG A 77 1.76 12.57 4.07
C ARG A 77 0.33 12.52 3.56
N TYR A 78 -0.23 11.32 3.41
CA TYR A 78 -1.62 11.10 2.97
C TYR A 78 -2.59 10.86 4.12
N GLY A 79 -2.12 10.99 5.37
CA GLY A 79 -2.93 10.91 6.58
C GLY A 79 -3.13 9.51 7.16
N ILE A 80 -2.36 8.52 6.71
CA ILE A 80 -2.36 7.16 7.25
C ILE A 80 -1.17 7.05 8.21
N THR A 81 -1.44 6.77 9.49
CA THR A 81 -0.37 6.60 10.49
C THR A 81 -0.03 5.13 10.65
N ILE A 82 1.24 4.77 10.49
CA ILE A 82 1.79 3.48 10.93
C ILE A 82 2.32 3.64 12.35
N LYS A 83 1.81 2.87 13.31
CA LYS A 83 2.19 2.97 14.73
C LYS A 83 3.20 1.93 15.19
N SER A 84 3.40 0.85 14.42
CA SER A 84 4.34 -0.21 14.77
C SER A 84 5.49 -0.31 13.76
N LYS A 85 6.61 -0.88 14.23
CA LYS A 85 7.62 -1.43 13.31
C LYS A 85 7.02 -2.60 12.51
N PRO A 86 7.48 -2.86 11.28
CA PRO A 86 7.05 -4.02 10.54
C PRO A 86 7.58 -5.30 11.18
N ILE A 87 6.81 -6.38 11.00
CA ILE A 87 7.29 -7.74 11.23
C ILE A 87 7.80 -8.28 9.89
N THR A 88 9.07 -8.67 9.83
CA THR A 88 9.66 -9.21 8.59
C THR A 88 9.78 -10.72 8.68
N ILE A 89 9.17 -11.42 7.73
CA ILE A 89 9.14 -12.89 7.67
C ILE A 89 9.71 -13.34 6.33
N ALA A 90 10.62 -14.32 6.35
CA ALA A 90 11.10 -15.00 5.15
C ALA A 90 10.77 -16.49 5.26
N LYS A 91 10.12 -17.05 4.24
CA LYS A 91 9.68 -18.44 4.18
C LYS A 91 9.88 -19.05 2.79
N PRO A 92 10.00 -20.38 2.68
CA PRO A 92 9.95 -21.04 1.38
C PRO A 92 8.63 -20.77 0.64
N ALA A 93 8.68 -20.72 -0.69
CA ALA A 93 7.51 -20.48 -1.54
C ALA A 93 6.68 -21.76 -1.80
N ASN A 94 6.40 -22.56 -0.77
CA ASN A 94 5.48 -23.70 -0.88
C ASN A 94 4.11 -23.37 -0.28
N LYS A 95 3.07 -24.05 -0.78
CA LYS A 95 1.68 -23.84 -0.36
C LYS A 95 1.49 -23.86 1.16
N HIS A 96 2.07 -24.84 1.84
CA HIS A 96 1.92 -25.01 3.29
C HIS A 96 2.48 -23.82 4.08
N ASP A 97 3.70 -23.36 3.75
CA ASP A 97 4.33 -22.22 4.39
C ASP A 97 3.59 -20.90 4.12
N ILE A 98 3.08 -20.72 2.90
CA ILE A 98 2.29 -19.55 2.52
C ILE A 98 1.01 -19.50 3.34
N GLU A 99 0.20 -20.57 3.30
CA GLU A 99 -1.07 -20.65 4.02
C GLU A 99 -0.87 -20.48 5.53
N THR A 100 0.13 -21.16 6.10
CA THR A 100 0.43 -21.07 7.53
C THR A 100 0.82 -19.64 7.92
N THR A 101 1.67 -18.99 7.15
CA THR A 101 2.14 -17.63 7.44
C THR A 101 1.01 -16.62 7.34
N LEU A 102 0.17 -16.70 6.30
CA LEU A 102 -0.97 -15.81 6.13
C LEU A 102 -2.07 -16.05 7.18
N ASN A 103 -2.34 -17.31 7.53
CA ASN A 103 -3.28 -17.66 8.60
C ASN A 103 -2.80 -17.12 9.96
N ASN A 104 -1.50 -17.23 10.24
CA ASN A 104 -0.93 -16.67 11.47
C ASN A 104 -1.04 -15.14 11.48
N ALA A 105 -0.68 -14.45 10.39
CA ALA A 105 -0.85 -13.00 10.28
C ALA A 105 -2.31 -12.56 10.47
N SER A 106 -3.26 -13.32 9.94
CA SER A 106 -4.70 -13.10 10.11
C SER A 106 -5.15 -13.28 11.57
N LYS A 107 -4.80 -14.41 12.21
CA LYS A 107 -5.08 -14.68 13.64
C LYS A 107 -4.51 -13.59 14.54
N ASP A 108 -3.33 -13.10 14.17
CA ASP A 108 -2.62 -12.02 14.83
C ASP A 108 -3.20 -10.62 14.58
N LYS A 109 -4.26 -10.51 13.78
CA LYS A 109 -4.96 -9.27 13.41
C LYS A 109 -4.04 -8.25 12.74
N TRP A 110 -3.18 -8.70 11.83
CA TRP A 110 -2.44 -7.78 10.96
C TRP A 110 -3.42 -6.98 10.12
N GLN A 111 -3.17 -5.68 10.00
CA GLN A 111 -3.97 -4.77 9.17
C GLN A 111 -3.38 -4.60 7.77
N LEU A 112 -2.10 -4.93 7.60
CA LEU A 112 -1.39 -4.87 6.32
C LEU A 112 -0.30 -5.95 6.28
N ALA A 113 -0.29 -6.75 5.22
CA ALA A 113 0.80 -7.66 4.90
C ALA A 113 1.30 -7.31 3.49
N ILE A 114 2.59 -7.01 3.36
CA ILE A 114 3.23 -6.72 2.08
C ILE A 114 3.96 -7.98 1.65
N ILE A 115 3.47 -8.62 0.61
CA ILE A 115 4.06 -9.85 0.09
C ILE A 115 5.08 -9.48 -0.99
N VAL A 116 6.33 -9.86 -0.77
CA VAL A 116 7.43 -9.67 -1.71
C VAL A 116 7.65 -10.98 -2.45
N LEU A 117 7.38 -10.94 -3.76
CA LEU A 117 7.52 -12.06 -4.67
C LEU A 117 8.85 -11.93 -5.41
N ASN A 118 9.62 -13.02 -5.46
CA ASN A 118 10.83 -13.07 -6.28
C ASN A 118 10.41 -13.19 -7.75
N ASN A 119 11.03 -12.40 -8.63
CA ASN A 119 10.70 -12.34 -10.06
C ASN A 119 11.46 -13.41 -10.89
N THR A 120 12.23 -14.28 -10.23
CA THR A 120 12.77 -15.48 -10.87
C THR A 120 11.67 -16.55 -10.94
N LEU A 121 11.85 -17.54 -11.81
CA LEU A 121 10.99 -18.69 -12.10
C LEU A 121 10.62 -19.58 -10.88
N ASP A 122 10.81 -19.08 -9.66
CA ASP A 122 10.24 -19.62 -8.43
C ASP A 122 8.72 -19.51 -8.57
N TYR A 123 8.10 -20.58 -9.08
CA TYR A 123 6.66 -20.75 -9.03
C TYR A 123 6.22 -20.61 -7.58
N VAL A 124 5.71 -19.43 -7.23
CA VAL A 124 4.79 -19.30 -6.11
C VAL A 124 3.60 -20.17 -6.52
N TYR A 125 3.37 -21.23 -5.75
CA TYR A 125 2.25 -22.15 -5.95
C TYR A 125 0.96 -21.44 -6.33
#